data_AF-A0A3E0RDX3-F1
#
_entry.id   AF-A0A3E0RDX3-F1
#
_cell.length_a   1.000
_cell.length_b   1.000
_cell.length_c   1.000
_cell.angle_alpha   90.00
_cell.angle_beta   90.00
_cell.angle_gamma   90.00
#
_symmetry.space_group_name_H-M   'P 1'
#
loop_
_entity.id
_entity.type
_entity.pdbx_description
1 polymer ?
#
loop_
_entity_poly.entity_id
_entity_poly.type
_entity_poly.pdbx_seq_one_letter_code
_entity_poly.pdbx_strand_id
1 'polypeptide(L)'
;MAKLTAKQVDGVLDTTSTQEVTGQKTFSSAQAFTGRDQSIVLAGGFMYWVTDPTVLNQHGNTRIHFINGQMFVEVYDRNWMAI
;
A
#
# COMPACT_ATOMS: atom_id res chain seq x y z
N MET A 1 -35.96 -17.14 -6.96
CA MET A 1 -34.57 -16.73 -7.30
C MET A 1 -33.72 -16.89 -6.05
N ALA A 2 -32.83 -17.89 -6.03
CA ALA A 2 -31.90 -18.07 -4.92
C ALA A 2 -30.83 -16.98 -5.00
N LYS A 3 -30.73 -16.14 -3.97
CA LYS A 3 -29.61 -15.22 -3.78
C LYS A 3 -28.37 -16.09 -3.52
N LEU A 4 -27.53 -16.29 -4.54
CA LEU A 4 -26.21 -16.86 -4.35
C LEU A 4 -25.39 -15.86 -3.52
N THR A 5 -25.33 -16.09 -2.21
CA THR A 5 -24.34 -15.45 -1.35
C THR A 5 -23.00 -16.10 -1.64
N ALA A 6 -22.34 -15.68 -2.71
CA ALA A 6 -20.97 -16.07 -2.99
C ALA A 6 -20.07 -15.39 -1.93
N LYS A 7 -19.97 -16.00 -0.75
CA LYS A 7 -18.85 -15.75 0.16
C LYS A 7 -17.65 -16.43 -0.48
N GLN A 8 -16.85 -15.63 -1.18
CA GLN A 8 -15.55 -15.98 -1.77
C GLN A 8 -15.54 -17.25 -2.64
N VAL A 9 -15.60 -17.06 -3.95
CA VAL A 9 -15.01 -18.04 -4.87
C VAL A 9 -13.49 -17.90 -4.74
N ASP A 10 -12.80 -19.02 -4.57
CA ASP A 10 -11.34 -19.03 -4.43
C ASP A 10 -10.69 -18.33 -5.64
N GLY A 11 -9.80 -17.37 -5.38
CA GLY A 11 -9.18 -16.53 -6.42
C GLY A 11 -10.01 -15.36 -6.97
N VAL A 12 -11.22 -15.09 -6.45
CA VAL A 12 -12.06 -13.96 -6.89
C VAL A 12 -12.20 -12.93 -5.77
N LEU A 13 -11.71 -11.71 -6.01
CA LEU A 13 -11.92 -10.55 -5.15
C LEU A 13 -12.95 -9.64 -5.82
N ASP A 14 -14.06 -9.36 -5.14
CA ASP A 14 -14.97 -8.30 -5.59
C ASP A 14 -14.25 -6.95 -5.49
N THR A 15 -14.38 -6.08 -6.48
CA THR A 15 -13.74 -4.76 -6.53
C THR A 15 -14.75 -3.62 -6.47
N THR A 16 -16.04 -3.96 -6.37
CA THR A 16 -17.16 -3.03 -6.47
C THR A 16 -17.83 -2.75 -5.12
N SER A 17 -17.57 -3.57 -4.11
CA SER A 17 -18.06 -3.37 -2.74
C SER A 17 -16.93 -3.19 -1.73
N THR A 18 -17.20 -2.40 -0.68
CA THR A 18 -16.30 -2.32 0.48
C THR A 18 -16.19 -3.70 1.12
N GLN A 19 -14.96 -4.17 1.27
CA GLN A 19 -14.69 -5.50 1.82
C GLN A 19 -13.57 -5.44 2.83
N GLU A 20 -13.69 -6.31 3.82
CA GLU A 20 -12.64 -6.64 4.77
C GLU A 20 -12.13 -8.03 4.43
N VAL A 21 -10.82 -8.16 4.20
CA VAL A 21 -10.18 -9.44 3.93
C VAL A 21 -9.37 -9.83 5.14
N THR A 22 -9.72 -10.96 5.78
CA THR A 22 -9.02 -11.44 6.97
C THR A 22 -7.79 -12.28 6.63
N GLY A 23 -6.85 -12.35 7.57
CA GLY A 23 -5.62 -13.15 7.48
C GLY A 23 -4.39 -12.37 7.01
N GLN A 24 -3.24 -13.04 7.01
CA GLN A 24 -1.97 -12.47 6.53
C GLN A 24 -1.93 -12.49 4.99
N LYS A 25 -1.49 -11.38 4.39
CA LYS A 25 -1.24 -11.28 2.95
C LYS A 25 0.25 -11.11 2.70
N THR A 26 0.74 -11.82 1.69
CA THR A 26 2.11 -11.68 1.19
C THR A 26 2.02 -11.31 -0.28
N PHE A 27 2.77 -10.30 -0.68
CA PHE A 27 2.84 -9.84 -2.05
C PHE A 27 4.23 -10.12 -2.60
N SER A 28 4.31 -10.72 -3.78
CA SER A 28 5.59 -11.01 -4.45
C SER A 28 6.18 -9.79 -5.17
N SER A 29 5.40 -8.72 -5.30
CA SER A 29 5.76 -7.48 -5.99
C SER A 29 5.24 -6.26 -5.25
N ALA A 30 5.73 -5.08 -5.63
CA ALA A 30 5.24 -3.81 -5.12
C ALA A 30 3.72 -3.68 -5.31
N GLN A 31 3.02 -3.20 -4.29
CA GLN A 31 1.57 -3.00 -4.33
C GLN A 31 1.22 -1.54 -4.14
N ALA A 32 0.34 -1.02 -4.98
CA ALA A 32 -0.21 0.32 -4.86
C ALA A 32 -1.67 0.24 -4.40
N PHE A 33 -1.98 0.95 -3.32
CA PHE A 33 -3.32 1.16 -2.79
C PHE A 33 -3.69 2.61 -3.11
N THR A 34 -4.51 2.81 -4.13
CA THR A 34 -4.85 4.14 -4.64
C THR A 34 -5.92 4.80 -3.77
N GLY A 35 -5.63 6.01 -3.30
CA GLY A 35 -6.61 6.90 -2.68
C GLY A 35 -6.94 8.08 -3.59
N ARG A 36 -7.80 8.98 -3.10
CA ARG A 36 -8.23 10.15 -3.87
C ARG A 36 -7.11 11.16 -4.10
N ASP A 37 -6.40 11.53 -3.04
CA ASP A 37 -5.36 12.57 -3.07
C ASP A 37 -3.95 12.01 -2.81
N GLN A 38 -3.87 10.86 -2.14
CA GLN A 38 -2.64 10.13 -1.88
C GLN A 38 -2.87 8.64 -2.08
N SER A 39 -1.84 7.97 -2.56
CA SER A 39 -1.75 6.52 -2.64
C SER A 39 -0.73 6.00 -1.64
N ILE A 40 -0.95 4.77 -1.17
CA ILE A 40 0.03 4.03 -0.39
C ILE A 40 0.72 3.04 -1.32
N VAL A 41 2.05 2.98 -1.30
CA VAL A 41 2.78 1.93 -2.01
C VAL A 41 3.59 1.10 -1.00
N LEU A 42 3.44 -0.22 -1.04
CA LEU A 42 4.28 -1.15 -0.30
C LEU A 42 5.34 -1.71 -1.24
N ALA A 43 6.62 -1.36 -1.03
CA ALA A 43 7.71 -1.78 -1.90
C ALA A 43 9.05 -1.83 -1.16
N GLY A 44 9.83 -2.90 -1.39
CA GLY A 44 11.21 -2.98 -0.91
C GLY A 44 11.39 -2.90 0.62
N GLY A 45 10.39 -3.27 1.40
CA GLY A 45 10.41 -3.16 2.87
C GLY A 45 9.99 -1.79 3.42
N PHE A 46 9.53 -0.89 2.56
CA PHE A 46 9.03 0.43 2.92
C PHE A 46 7.54 0.54 2.63
N MET A 47 6.87 1.40 3.40
CA MET A 47 5.52 1.88 3.10
C MET A 47 5.60 3.37 2.75
N TYR A 48 5.18 3.72 1.54
CA TYR A 48 5.24 5.07 0.99
C TYR A 48 3.86 5.73 0.99
N TRP A 49 3.82 7.03 1.23
CA TRP A 49 2.71 7.93 0.90
C TRP A 49 3.14 8.80 -0.28
N VAL A 50 2.43 8.65 -1.39
CA VAL A 50 2.80 9.25 -2.68
C VAL A 50 1.61 9.89 -3.38
N THR A 51 1.85 10.95 -4.15
CA THR A 51 0.82 11.53 -5.02
C THR A 51 0.65 10.70 -6.30
N ASP A 52 1.76 10.26 -6.91
CA ASP A 52 1.76 9.35 -8.06
C ASP A 52 2.33 7.98 -7.64
N PRO A 53 1.54 6.89 -7.67
CA PRO A 53 1.99 5.55 -7.28
C PRO A 53 3.10 4.97 -8.19
N THR A 54 3.35 5.58 -9.36
CA THR A 54 4.41 5.17 -10.27
C THR A 54 5.75 5.87 -10.01
N VAL A 55 5.75 6.92 -9.18
CA VAL A 55 6.93 7.75 -8.87
C VAL A 55 7.16 7.83 -7.36
N LEU A 56 7.97 6.91 -6.83
CA LEU A 56 8.28 6.88 -5.39
C LEU A 56 9.20 8.02 -4.94
N ASN A 57 10.13 8.43 -5.81
CA ASN A 57 11.12 9.48 -5.55
C ASN A 57 10.63 10.84 -6.08
N GLN A 58 9.46 11.28 -5.61
CA GLN A 58 8.92 12.59 -5.92
C GLN A 58 9.06 13.50 -4.69
N HIS A 59 9.41 14.77 -4.92
CA HIS A 59 9.56 15.74 -3.83
C HIS A 59 8.30 15.78 -2.94
N GLY A 60 8.51 15.65 -1.64
CA GLY A 60 7.44 15.63 -0.63
C GLY A 60 6.79 14.27 -0.38
N ASN A 61 7.13 13.22 -1.14
CA ASN A 61 6.72 11.86 -0.80
C ASN A 61 7.36 11.45 0.53
N THR A 62 6.61 10.70 1.33
CA THR A 62 7.07 10.21 2.64
C THR A 62 7.14 8.70 2.61
N ARG A 63 8.10 8.11 3.30
CA ARG A 63 8.13 6.66 3.54
C ARG A 63 8.42 6.34 4.99
N ILE A 64 7.98 5.16 5.40
CA ILE A 64 8.36 4.57 6.68
C ILE A 64 9.01 3.21 6.46
N HIS A 65 9.94 2.88 7.35
CA HIS A 65 10.55 1.56 7.46
C HIS A 65 11.05 1.33 8.88
N PHE A 66 11.40 0.08 9.17
CA PHE A 66 11.90 -0.33 10.47
C PHE A 66 13.32 -0.88 10.35
N ILE A 67 14.22 -0.41 11.22
CA ILE A 67 15.58 -0.97 11.37
C ILE A 67 15.74 -1.32 12.85
N ASN A 68 16.08 -2.58 13.15
CA ASN A 68 16.27 -3.07 14.51
C ASN A 68 15.09 -2.75 15.47
N GLY A 69 13.87 -2.79 14.95
CA GLY A 69 12.64 -2.48 15.72
C GLY A 69 12.35 -0.99 15.90
N GLN A 70 13.22 -0.10 15.43
CA GLN A 70 12.98 1.34 15.44
C GLN A 70 12.33 1.79 14.13
N MET A 71 11.27 2.60 14.23
CA MET A 71 10.60 3.19 13.09
C MET A 71 11.34 4.44 12.63
N PHE A 72 11.58 4.54 11.33
CA PHE A 72 12.16 5.70 10.68
C PHE A 72 11.14 6.26 9.70
N VAL A 73 11.01 7.59 9.71
CA VAL A 73 10.16 8.34 8.78
C VAL A 73 11.07 9.22 7.96
N GLU A 74 10.94 9.17 6.65
CA GLU A 74 11.77 9.94 5.73
C GLU A 74 10.90 10.67 4.72
N VAL A 75 11.27 11.91 4.39
CA VAL A 75 10.72 12.67 3.27
C VAL A 75 11.72 12.69 2.12
N TYR A 76 11.22 12.61 0.89
CA TYR A 76 12.06 12.77 -0.28
C TYR A 76 12.22 14.25 -0.61
N ASP A 77 13.44 14.76 -0.52
CA ASP A 77 13.86 16.03 -1.11
C ASP A 77 15.25 15.88 -1.74
N ARG A 78 15.27 15.60 -3.05
CA ARG A 78 16.46 15.18 -3.84
C ARG A 78 17.06 13.84 -3.40
N ASN A 79 17.00 13.51 -2.11
CA ASN A 79 17.31 12.23 -1.48
C ASN A 79 16.34 11.99 -0.32
N TRP A 80 16.33 10.77 0.23
CA TRP A 80 15.58 10.45 1.43
C TRP A 80 16.25 11.07 2.66
N MET A 81 15.50 11.87 3.40
CA MET A 81 15.96 12.56 4.60
C MET A 81 15.06 12.19 5.77
N ALA A 82 15.67 11.83 6.90
CA ALA A 82 14.94 11.58 8.13
C ALA A 82 14.24 12.86 8.61
N ILE A 83 13.05 12.69 9.20
CA ILE A 83 12.24 13.74 9.83
C ILE A 83 12.31 13.61 11.36
#